data_AF-A0A0B1SUZ2-F1
#
_entry.id   AF-A0A0B1SUZ2-F1
#
_cell.length_a   1.000
_cell.length_b   1.000
_cell.length_c   1.000
_cell.angle_alpha   90.00
_cell.angle_beta   90.00
_cell.angle_gamma   90.00
#
_symmetry.space_group_name_H-M   'P 1'
#
loop_
_entity.id
_entity.type
_entity.pdbx_description
1 polymer ?
#
loop_
_entity_poly.entity_id
_entity_poly.type
_entity_poly.pdbx_seq_one_letter_code
_entity_poly.pdbx_strand_id
1 'polypeptide(L)'
;MAVEPWWIVCPGSILEADAKVLTEDERRIVDTLLDEGPQAAGFLPIPVVHSLLDRGLIYLDVPVVESDYVYVAPLDGFVMNRVLGDYFETLLYKIFVAIDDQTTVKEV
;
A
#
# COMPACT_ATOMS: atom_id res chain seq x y z
N MET A 1 -12.11 7.49 1.67
CA MET A 1 -10.73 7.15 2.09
C MET A 1 -9.85 8.35 1.79
N ALA A 2 -8.84 8.68 2.60
CA ALA A 2 -7.86 9.70 2.20
C ALA A 2 -6.86 9.06 1.23
N VAL A 3 -6.53 9.74 0.14
CA VAL A 3 -5.45 9.33 -0.79
C VAL A 3 -4.35 10.35 -0.66
N GLU A 4 -3.20 9.92 -0.19
CA GLU A 4 -2.05 10.81 -0.03
C GLU A 4 -1.38 11.10 -1.39
N PRO A 5 -0.86 12.31 -1.62
CA PRO A 5 -0.28 12.69 -2.92
C PRO A 5 0.93 11.84 -3.36
N TRP A 6 1.61 11.21 -2.42
CA TRP A 6 2.81 10.42 -2.66
C TRP A 6 2.52 8.93 -2.90
N TRP A 7 1.28 8.48 -2.71
CA TRP A 7 0.88 7.12 -3.04
C TRP A 7 0.91 6.90 -4.54
N ILE A 8 1.28 5.70 -4.96
CA ILE A 8 1.43 5.35 -6.37
C ILE A 8 0.13 4.73 -6.86
N VAL A 9 -0.45 5.31 -7.89
CA VAL A 9 -1.62 4.79 -8.57
C VAL A 9 -1.16 3.79 -9.62
N CYS A 10 -1.65 2.56 -9.50
CA CYS A 10 -1.31 1.46 -10.39
C CYS A 10 -2.55 0.98 -11.17
N PRO A 11 -2.41 0.60 -12.45
CA PRO A 11 -3.51 0.02 -13.21
C PRO A 11 -3.90 -1.34 -12.60
N GLY A 12 -5.19 -1.54 -12.36
CA GLY A 12 -5.75 -2.80 -11.90
C GLY A 12 -6.05 -3.76 -13.05
N SER A 13 -7.01 -4.67 -12.83
CA SER A 13 -7.52 -5.54 -13.89
C SER A 13 -8.62 -4.81 -14.65
N ILE A 14 -8.28 -4.24 -15.80
CA ILE A 14 -9.20 -3.48 -16.65
C ILE A 14 -9.61 -4.36 -17.82
N LEU A 15 -10.91 -4.69 -17.92
CA LEU A 15 -11.44 -5.48 -19.03
C LEU A 15 -12.00 -4.57 -20.13
N GLU A 16 -12.21 -5.13 -21.32
CA GLU A 16 -12.78 -4.38 -22.45
C GLU A 16 -14.18 -3.81 -22.14
N ALA A 17 -14.95 -4.50 -21.27
CA ALA A 17 -16.25 -4.02 -20.81
C ALA A 17 -16.10 -2.75 -19.95
N ASP A 18 -15.08 -2.67 -19.11
CA ASP A 18 -14.83 -1.52 -18.24
C ASP A 18 -14.40 -0.30 -19.04
N ALA A 19 -13.53 -0.49 -20.05
CA ALA A 19 -13.05 0.56 -20.93
C ALA A 19 -14.18 1.30 -21.69
N LYS A 20 -15.28 0.60 -21.98
CA LYS A 20 -16.45 1.15 -22.67
C LYS A 20 -17.28 2.09 -21.80
N VAL A 21 -17.22 1.95 -20.47
CA VAL A 21 -18.04 2.70 -19.51
C VAL A 21 -17.24 3.83 -18.82
N LEU A 22 -15.96 4.00 -19.16
CA LEU A 22 -15.15 5.09 -18.64
C LEU A 22 -15.61 6.44 -19.19
N THR A 23 -15.60 7.45 -18.31
CA THR A 23 -15.65 8.85 -18.71
C THR A 23 -14.36 9.27 -19.43
N GLU A 24 -14.37 10.41 -20.11
CA GLU A 24 -13.19 10.91 -20.84
C GLU A 24 -11.99 11.14 -19.90
N ASP A 25 -12.23 11.71 -18.72
CA ASP A 25 -11.20 11.96 -17.71
C ASP A 25 -10.64 10.65 -17.13
N GLU A 26 -11.51 9.69 -16.80
CA GLU A 26 -11.10 8.37 -16.32
C GLU A 26 -10.27 7.61 -17.35
N ARG A 27 -10.73 7.63 -18.62
CA ARG A 27 -10.03 6.99 -19.73
C ARG A 27 -8.64 7.58 -19.91
N ARG A 28 -8.51 8.92 -19.86
CA ARG A 28 -7.21 9.58 -19.98
C ARG A 28 -6.23 9.11 -18.91
N ILE A 29 -6.67 8.99 -17.66
CA ILE A 29 -5.82 8.49 -16.57
C ILE A 29 -5.44 7.02 -16.82
N VAL A 30 -6.42 6.18 -17.17
CA VAL A 30 -6.17 4.76 -17.46
C VAL A 30 -5.15 4.60 -18.60
N ASP A 31 -5.31 5.35 -19.70
CA ASP A 31 -4.40 5.32 -20.83
C ASP A 31 -2.99 5.76 -20.40
N THR A 32 -2.87 6.86 -19.64
CA THR A 32 -1.59 7.30 -19.07
C THR A 32 -0.95 6.23 -18.18
N LEU A 33 -1.73 5.54 -17.34
CA LEU A 33 -1.21 4.48 -16.46
C LEU A 33 -0.76 3.23 -17.23
N LEU A 34 -1.38 2.94 -18.38
CA LEU A 34 -1.01 1.81 -19.24
C LEU A 34 0.20 2.13 -20.12
N ASP A 35 0.31 3.38 -20.60
CA ASP A 35 1.38 3.82 -21.50
C ASP A 35 2.66 4.23 -20.76
N GLU A 36 2.53 5.05 -19.71
CA GLU A 36 3.65 5.59 -18.94
C GLU A 36 3.96 4.78 -17.68
N GLY A 37 3.01 3.95 -17.24
CA GLY A 37 3.12 3.15 -16.02
C GLY A 37 2.56 3.84 -14.78
N PRO A 38 2.84 3.30 -13.58
CA PRO A 38 2.33 3.83 -12.33
C PRO A 38 2.75 5.27 -12.06
N GLN A 39 1.82 6.09 -11.55
CA GLN A 39 2.02 7.53 -11.33
C GLN A 39 1.65 7.92 -9.90
N ALA A 40 2.33 8.92 -9.33
CA ALA A 40 1.96 9.41 -8.00
C ALA A 40 0.59 10.12 -8.02
N ALA A 41 -0.24 9.85 -7.02
CA ALA A 41 -1.61 10.36 -6.92
C ALA A 41 -1.67 11.90 -6.94
N GLY A 42 -0.61 12.58 -6.47
CA GLY A 42 -0.50 14.04 -6.48
C GLY A 42 -0.44 14.68 -7.88
N PHE A 43 -0.11 13.90 -8.92
CA PHE A 43 -0.15 14.38 -10.31
C PHE A 43 -1.49 14.13 -11.00
N LEU A 44 -2.40 13.39 -10.36
CA LEU A 44 -3.68 12.99 -10.91
C LEU A 44 -4.82 13.73 -10.21
N PRO A 45 -5.94 14.00 -10.91
CA PRO A 45 -7.10 14.60 -10.27
C PRO A 45 -7.75 13.62 -9.27
N ILE A 46 -7.62 13.93 -7.98
CA ILE A 46 -8.10 13.13 -6.85
C ILE A 46 -9.56 12.65 -7.01
N PRO A 47 -10.54 13.45 -7.49
CA PRO A 47 -11.91 12.96 -7.68
C PRO A 47 -12.01 11.79 -8.66
N VAL A 48 -11.19 11.79 -9.72
CA VAL A 48 -11.18 10.74 -10.75
C VAL A 48 -10.47 9.50 -10.23
N VAL A 49 -9.36 9.68 -9.49
CA VAL A 49 -8.67 8.59 -8.78
C VAL A 49 -9.63 7.88 -7.82
N HIS A 50 -10.44 8.63 -7.06
CA HIS A 50 -11.46 8.01 -6.21
C HIS A 50 -12.51 7.24 -7.00
N SER A 51 -13.03 7.79 -8.09
CA SER A 51 -14.01 7.10 -8.95
C SER A 51 -13.47 5.77 -9.49
N LEU A 52 -12.24 5.78 -10.00
CA LEU A 52 -11.57 4.58 -10.52
C LEU A 52 -11.30 3.55 -9.43
N LEU A 53 -10.91 4.01 -8.24
CA LEU A 53 -10.63 3.15 -7.08
C LEU A 53 -11.89 2.49 -6.53
N ASP A 54 -12.99 3.24 -6.41
CA ASP A 54 -14.28 2.72 -5.93
C ASP A 54 -14.83 1.63 -6.88
N ARG A 55 -14.45 1.69 -8.16
CA ARG A 55 -14.77 0.69 -9.19
C ARG A 55 -13.76 -0.47 -9.25
N GLY A 56 -12.66 -0.41 -8.52
CA GLY A 56 -11.61 -1.43 -8.53
C GLY A 56 -10.77 -1.49 -9.81
N LEU A 57 -10.77 -0.43 -10.62
CA LEU A 57 -10.03 -0.38 -11.89
C LEU A 57 -8.57 0.00 -11.71
N ILE A 58 -8.25 0.60 -10.57
CA ILE A 58 -6.89 0.92 -10.13
C ILE A 58 -6.72 0.43 -8.69
N TYR A 59 -5.47 0.32 -8.26
CA TYR A 59 -5.13 0.15 -6.85
C TYR A 59 -4.04 1.15 -6.46
N LEU A 60 -3.90 1.36 -5.16
CA LEU A 60 -2.91 2.27 -4.60
C LEU A 60 -1.80 1.44 -3.97
N ASP A 61 -0.58 1.68 -4.43
CA ASP A 61 0.63 1.17 -3.83
C ASP A 61 1.24 2.25 -2.91
N VAL A 62 1.55 1.86 -1.69
CA VAL A 62 2.13 2.75 -0.68
C VAL A 62 3.61 2.41 -0.62
N PRO A 63 4.48 3.20 -1.25
CA PRO A 63 5.89 2.85 -1.36
C PRO A 63 6.52 2.81 0.03
N VAL A 64 7.27 1.73 0.29
CA VAL A 64 8.08 1.57 1.50
C VAL A 64 9.55 1.59 1.07
N VAL A 65 10.33 2.48 1.66
CA VAL A 65 11.76 2.66 1.38
C VAL A 65 12.62 2.26 2.58
N GLU A 66 13.90 1.96 2.32
CA GLU A 66 14.86 1.54 3.37
C GLU A 66 14.98 2.53 4.54
N SER A 67 14.76 3.82 4.28
CA SER A 67 14.82 4.89 5.28
C SER A 67 13.54 5.07 6.08
N ASP A 68 12.46 4.35 5.74
CA ASP A 68 11.23 4.42 6.51
C ASP A 68 11.42 3.76 7.87
N TYR A 69 10.69 4.24 8.86
CA TYR A 69 10.73 3.71 10.22
C TYR A 69 9.58 2.75 10.44
N VAL A 70 9.88 1.61 11.07
CA VAL A 70 8.87 0.63 11.47
C VAL A 70 8.60 0.81 12.95
N TYR A 71 7.33 1.03 13.29
CA TYR A 71 6.89 1.10 14.66
C TYR A 71 5.95 -0.07 14.97
N VAL A 72 6.26 -0.78 16.05
CA VAL A 72 5.35 -1.76 16.63
C VAL A 72 4.91 -1.25 17.99
N ALA A 73 3.62 -1.04 18.16
CA ALA A 73 3.09 -0.58 19.43
C ALA A 73 3.46 -1.58 20.54
N PRO A 74 3.96 -1.11 21.70
CA PRO A 74 4.30 -1.99 22.80
C PRO A 74 3.05 -2.76 23.22
N LEU A 75 3.16 -4.08 23.22
CA LEU A 75 2.06 -4.97 23.55
C LEU A 75 1.91 -5.06 25.08
N ASP A 76 1.33 -4.03 25.69
CA ASP A 76 1.11 -4.00 27.14
C ASP A 76 0.18 -5.14 27.58
N GLY A 77 0.61 -5.92 28.56
CA GLY A 77 -0.11 -7.11 29.04
C GLY A 77 -0.15 -8.30 28.07
N PHE A 78 0.64 -8.31 27.00
CA PHE A 78 0.63 -9.41 26.03
C PHE A 78 1.30 -10.68 26.58
N VAL A 79 0.56 -11.78 26.43
CA VAL A 79 0.99 -13.13 26.81
C VAL A 79 1.09 -13.97 25.55
N MET A 80 2.32 -14.23 25.10
CA MET A 80 2.56 -15.19 24.02
C MET A 80 2.54 -16.60 24.61
N ASN A 81 1.58 -17.41 24.21
CA ASN A 81 1.56 -18.83 24.57
C ASN A 81 2.75 -19.52 23.91
N ARG A 82 3.69 -20.03 24.71
CA ARG A 82 4.83 -20.79 24.19
C ARG A 82 4.36 -22.14 23.68
N VAL A 83 4.51 -22.39 22.38
CA VAL A 83 4.28 -23.70 21.77
C VAL A 83 5.62 -24.23 21.30
N LEU A 84 6.13 -25.26 21.98
CA LEU A 84 7.44 -25.86 21.67
C LEU A 84 7.51 -26.25 20.18
N GLY A 85 8.47 -25.65 19.46
CA GLY A 85 8.78 -25.98 18.07
C GLY A 85 8.26 -25.00 17.02
N ASP A 86 7.60 -23.91 17.41
CA ASP A 86 7.18 -22.87 16.46
C ASP A 86 8.32 -21.88 16.15
N TYR A 87 8.82 -21.91 14.91
CA TYR A 87 9.84 -20.99 14.42
C TYR A 87 9.29 -19.56 14.25
N PHE A 88 7.98 -19.38 14.08
CA PHE A 88 7.34 -18.07 14.03
C PHE A 88 7.38 -17.36 15.38
N GLU A 89 7.27 -18.09 16.50
CA GLU A 89 7.32 -17.52 17.86
C GLU A 89 8.63 -16.76 18.11
N THR A 90 9.76 -17.34 17.71
CA THR A 90 11.08 -16.73 17.91
C THR A 90 11.26 -15.46 17.06
N LEU A 91 10.75 -15.47 15.82
CA LEU A 91 10.78 -14.30 14.94
C LEU A 91 9.90 -13.17 15.50
N LEU A 92 8.67 -13.49 15.89
CA LEU A 92 7.73 -12.53 16.47
C LEU A 92 8.25 -11.94 17.79
N TYR A 93 8.92 -12.73 18.63
CA TYR A 93 9.55 -12.20 19.85
C TYR A 93 10.66 -11.19 19.53
N LYS A 94 11.51 -11.47 18.52
CA LYS A 94 12.52 -10.51 18.08
C LYS A 94 11.88 -9.22 17.57
N ILE A 95 10.82 -9.33 16.77
CA ILE A 95 10.08 -8.16 16.25
C ILE A 95 9.45 -7.36 17.40
N PHE A 96 8.70 -8.01 18.31
CA PHE A 96 7.95 -7.30 19.36
C PHE A 96 8.80 -6.77 20.51
N VAL A 97 9.96 -7.35 20.77
CA VAL A 97 10.83 -6.97 21.91
C VAL A 97 12.04 -6.14 21.48
N ALA A 98 12.53 -6.32 20.25
CA ALA A 98 13.76 -5.67 19.79
C ALA A 98 13.55 -4.51 18.81
N ILE A 99 12.38 -4.36 18.18
CA ILE A 99 12.10 -3.20 17.34
C ILE A 99 11.82 -1.99 18.24
N ASP A 100 12.74 -1.03 18.18
CA ASP A 100 12.57 0.31 18.73
C ASP A 100 11.91 1.22 17.68
N ASP A 101 11.28 2.32 18.11
CA ASP A 101 10.58 3.25 17.20
C ASP A 101 11.53 3.99 16.23
N GLN A 102 12.84 3.91 16.47
CA GLN A 102 13.90 4.40 15.61
C GLN A 102 14.45 3.33 14.64
N THR A 103 13.87 2.12 14.60
CA THR A 103 14.35 1.06 13.71
C THR A 103 13.88 1.32 12.28
N THR A 104 14.81 1.45 11.35
CA THR A 104 14.48 1.62 9.93
C THR A 104 14.11 0.30 9.27
N VAL A 105 13.37 0.31 8.16
CA VAL A 105 13.02 -0.89 7.37
C VAL A 105 14.27 -1.69 6.98
N LYS A 106 15.39 -1.01 6.74
CA LYS A 106 16.68 -1.65 6.45
C LYS A 106 17.25 -2.49 7.59
N GLU A 107 16.94 -2.12 8.82
CA GLU A 107 17.51 -2.72 10.04
C GLU A 107 16.66 -3.87 10.60
N VAL A 108 15.44 -4.05 10.06
CA VAL A 108 14.53 -5.18 10.36
C VAL A 108 14.94 -6.43 9.59
#